data_AF-A0A915KNV3-F1
#
_entry.id   AF-A0A915KNV3-F1
#
_cell.length_a   1.000
_cell.length_b   1.000
_cell.length_c   1.000
_cell.angle_alpha   90.00
_cell.angle_beta   90.00
_cell.angle_gamma   90.00
#
_symmetry.space_group_name_H-M   'P 1'
#
loop_
_entity.id
_entity.type
_entity.pdbx_description
1 polymer ?
#
loop_
_entity_poly.entity_id
_entity_poly.type
_entity_poly.pdbx_seq_one_letter_code
_entity_poly.pdbx_strand_id
1 'polypeptide(L)'
;MTFLLRNCSSILKFSHQILPQRLLHTTPQILAAPMRKKNKGIGNELMRFREERKLGRIQKEIKRTKAKGRILKPIEECQLDPSIEKELESRRRPDVVLDFEEQERRALLIKEWARCSP
;
A
#
# COMPACT_ATOMS: atom_id res chain seq x y z
N MET A 1 47.10 -39.68 -35.36
CA MET A 1 46.25 -38.72 -34.62
C MET A 1 47.14 -37.79 -33.82
N THR A 2 47.58 -36.70 -34.46
CA THR A 2 48.49 -35.67 -33.93
C THR A 2 47.66 -34.50 -33.40
N PHE A 3 47.75 -34.18 -32.12
CA PHE A 3 47.42 -32.84 -31.61
C PHE A 3 48.70 -32.25 -31.02
N LEU A 4 49.40 -31.50 -31.87
CA LEU A 4 50.59 -30.74 -31.51
C LEU A 4 50.18 -29.49 -30.72
N LEU A 5 50.86 -29.30 -29.60
CA LEU A 5 51.00 -28.06 -28.86
C LEU A 5 51.22 -26.86 -29.79
N ARG A 6 50.44 -25.79 -29.60
CA ARG A 6 50.88 -24.43 -29.97
C ARG A 6 50.42 -23.43 -28.91
N ASN A 7 51.33 -23.20 -27.97
CA ASN A 7 51.48 -21.93 -27.27
C ASN A 7 51.64 -20.83 -28.31
N CYS A 8 50.63 -19.98 -28.48
CA CYS A 8 50.78 -18.70 -29.17
C CYS A 8 51.00 -17.61 -28.13
N SER A 9 52.21 -17.58 -27.60
CA SER A 9 52.81 -16.39 -27.01
C SER A 9 53.23 -15.46 -28.15
N SER A 10 52.30 -14.66 -28.64
CA SER A 10 52.62 -13.54 -29.51
C SER A 10 51.95 -12.29 -28.95
N ILE A 11 52.73 -11.61 -28.11
CA ILE A 11 52.59 -10.20 -27.76
C ILE A 11 52.34 -9.45 -29.07
N LEU A 12 51.12 -8.95 -29.25
CA LEU A 12 50.78 -7.97 -30.27
C LEU A 12 51.68 -6.76 -30.02
N LYS A 13 52.79 -6.68 -30.75
CA LYS A 13 53.56 -5.47 -30.92
C LYS A 13 52.70 -4.51 -31.74
N PHE A 14 51.81 -3.80 -31.06
CA PHE A 14 51.11 -2.68 -31.68
C PHE A 14 52.13 -1.56 -31.83
N SER A 15 52.68 -1.43 -33.04
CA SER A 15 53.54 -0.31 -33.38
C SER A 15 52.71 0.98 -33.32
N HIS A 16 52.79 1.70 -32.21
CA HIS A 16 52.44 3.11 -32.24
C HIS A 16 53.59 3.83 -32.93
N GLN A 17 53.49 3.92 -34.27
CA GLN A 17 54.11 5.02 -34.98
C GLN A 17 53.69 6.30 -34.25
N ILE A 18 54.68 7.02 -33.75
CA ILE A 18 54.52 8.28 -33.03
C ILE A 18 54.00 9.30 -34.05
N LEU A 19 52.69 9.37 -34.19
CA LEU A 19 52.03 10.54 -34.75
C LEU A 19 51.98 11.59 -33.64
N PRO A 20 52.23 12.88 -33.92
CA PRO A 20 52.11 13.94 -32.93
C PRO A 20 50.63 14.12 -32.60
N GLN A 21 50.14 13.33 -31.65
CA GLN A 21 48.78 13.43 -31.17
C GLN A 21 48.68 14.69 -30.31
N ARG A 22 48.08 15.72 -30.91
CA ARG A 22 47.44 16.85 -30.23
C ARG A 22 46.84 16.39 -28.91
N LEU A 23 46.92 17.25 -27.88
CA LEU A 23 46.41 17.03 -26.52
C LEU A 23 44.99 16.44 -26.50
N LEU A 24 44.87 15.12 -26.51
CA LEU A 24 43.60 14.43 -26.29
C LEU A 24 43.58 13.95 -24.84
N HIS A 25 42.77 14.62 -24.02
CA HIS A 25 42.44 14.14 -22.69
C HIS A 25 41.51 12.94 -22.83
N THR A 26 42.02 11.74 -22.60
CA THR A 26 41.21 10.51 -22.53
C THR A 26 40.97 10.14 -21.08
N THR A 27 39.72 9.93 -20.71
CA THR A 27 39.35 9.42 -19.39
C THR A 27 39.57 7.90 -19.35
N PRO A 28 40.08 7.34 -18.24
CA PRO A 28 40.30 5.91 -18.14
C PRO A 28 38.96 5.16 -18.21
N GLN A 29 38.90 4.09 -19.02
CA GLN A 29 37.74 3.20 -19.05
C GLN A 29 37.62 2.44 -17.71
N ILE A 30 36.72 2.92 -16.85
CA ILE A 30 36.49 2.28 -15.55
C ILE A 30 35.54 1.09 -15.76
N LEU A 31 36.12 -0.09 -16.02
CA LEU A 31 35.39 -1.37 -16.24
C LEU A 31 34.64 -1.83 -14.97
N ALA A 32 33.49 -1.23 -14.69
CA ALA A 32 32.60 -1.55 -13.56
C ALA A 32 33.25 -1.48 -12.15
N ALA A 33 34.44 -0.89 -11.99
CA ALA A 33 35.11 -0.76 -10.70
C ALA A 33 34.26 -0.08 -9.60
N PRO A 34 33.37 0.90 -9.89
CA PRO A 34 32.51 1.50 -8.87
C PRO A 34 31.46 0.53 -8.30
N MET A 35 30.96 -0.42 -9.11
CA MET A 35 29.93 -1.37 -8.68
C MET A 35 30.47 -2.46 -7.75
N ARG A 36 31.74 -2.87 -7.91
CA ARG A 36 32.31 -3.99 -7.14
C ARG A 36 32.53 -3.67 -5.66
N LYS A 37 32.60 -2.39 -5.28
CA LYS A 37 32.79 -1.96 -3.87
C LYS A 37 31.49 -1.73 -3.10
N LYS A 38 30.41 -1.29 -3.76
CA LYS A 38 29.17 -0.86 -3.08
C LYS A 38 28.40 -2.00 -2.40
N ASN A 39 28.46 -3.23 -2.95
CA ASN A 39 27.70 -4.37 -2.42
C ASN A 39 28.47 -5.27 -1.44
N LYS A 40 29.78 -5.09 -1.31
CA LYS A 40 30.64 -5.96 -0.48
C LYS A 40 31.06 -5.35 0.86
N GLY A 41 30.83 -4.05 1.06
CA GLY A 41 31.27 -3.29 2.24
C GLY A 41 30.22 -3.07 3.33
N ILE A 42 28.96 -3.47 3.11
CA ILE A 42 27.96 -3.47 4.18
C ILE A 42 28.02 -4.84 4.83
N GLY A 43 28.50 -4.91 6.07
CA GLY A 43 28.59 -6.18 6.80
C GLY A 43 27.24 -6.89 6.81
N ASN A 44 27.26 -8.22 6.68
CA ASN A 44 26.07 -9.07 6.63
C ASN A 44 25.11 -8.79 7.80
N GLU A 45 25.66 -8.43 8.97
CA GLU A 45 24.90 -8.06 10.17
C GLU A 45 24.09 -6.77 10.01
N LEU A 46 24.64 -5.75 9.34
CA LEU A 46 23.92 -4.49 9.11
C LEU A 46 22.75 -4.68 8.14
N MET A 47 22.89 -5.59 7.16
CA MET A 47 21.78 -5.96 6.26
C MET A 47 20.68 -6.70 7.02
N ARG A 48 21.03 -7.70 7.83
CA ARG A 48 20.08 -8.43 8.68
C ARG A 48 19.32 -7.50 9.62
N PHE A 49 20.02 -6.58 10.29
CA PHE A 49 19.40 -5.62 11.19
C PHE A 49 18.44 -4.64 10.48
N ARG A 50 18.76 -4.24 9.24
CA ARG A 50 17.86 -3.43 8.41
C ARG A 50 16.61 -4.21 8.02
N GLU A 51 16.75 -5.49 7.68
CA GLU A 51 15.64 -6.38 7.35
C GLU A 51 14.75 -6.65 8.57
N GLU A 52 15.33 -6.94 9.73
CA GLU A 52 14.61 -7.10 11.00
C GLU A 52 13.81 -5.86 11.38
N ARG A 53 14.41 -4.66 11.23
CA ARG A 53 13.69 -3.40 11.45
C ARG A 53 12.53 -3.20 10.50
N LYS A 54 12.68 -3.58 9.22
CA LYS A 54 11.58 -3.52 8.23
C LYS A 54 10.47 -4.51 8.59
N LEU A 55 10.82 -5.75 8.90
CA LEU A 55 9.88 -6.79 9.32
C LEU A 55 9.12 -6.38 10.58
N GLY A 56 9.81 -5.84 11.59
CA GLY A 56 9.18 -5.37 12.83
C GLY A 56 8.20 -4.22 12.59
N ARG A 57 8.50 -3.29 11.66
CA ARG A 57 7.56 -2.22 11.27
C ARG A 57 6.32 -2.80 10.58
N ILE A 58 6.53 -3.69 9.61
CA ILE A 58 5.45 -4.34 8.86
C ILE A 58 4.56 -5.18 9.78
N GLN A 59 5.14 -5.97 10.69
CA GLN A 59 4.38 -6.76 11.67
C GLN A 59 3.57 -5.89 12.63
N LYS A 60 4.15 -4.80 13.14
CA LYS A 60 3.42 -3.84 13.99
C LYS A 60 2.23 -3.25 13.25
N GLU A 61 2.42 -2.88 11.99
CA GLU A 61 1.34 -2.30 11.18
C GLU A 61 0.26 -3.34 10.86
N ILE A 62 0.65 -4.58 10.52
CA ILE A 62 -0.30 -5.68 10.35
C ILE A 62 -1.09 -5.93 11.63
N LYS A 63 -0.46 -5.91 12.80
CA LYS A 63 -1.15 -6.08 14.10
C LYS A 63 -2.14 -4.95 14.35
N ARG A 64 -1.75 -3.69 14.09
CA ARG A 64 -2.63 -2.51 14.20
C ARG A 64 -3.84 -2.61 13.26
N THR A 65 -3.61 -2.93 11.99
CA THR A 65 -4.66 -3.05 10.97
C THR A 65 -5.59 -4.22 11.26
N LYS A 66 -5.07 -5.38 11.68
CA LYS A 66 -5.89 -6.52 12.09
C LYS A 66 -6.74 -6.23 13.33
N ALA A 67 -6.20 -5.48 14.30
CA ALA A 67 -6.94 -5.12 15.52
C ALA A 67 -8.16 -4.22 15.24
N LYS A 68 -8.09 -3.37 14.19
CA LYS A 68 -9.24 -2.54 13.77
C LYS A 68 -10.38 -3.35 13.14
N GLY A 69 -10.14 -4.60 12.72
CA GLY A 69 -11.15 -5.45 12.10
C GLY A 69 -11.62 -4.93 10.73
N ARG A 70 -12.70 -5.52 10.21
CA ARG A 70 -13.38 -5.03 9.00
C ARG A 70 -14.41 -4.00 9.42
N ILE A 71 -14.17 -2.74 9.09
CA ILE A 71 -15.17 -1.68 9.24
C ILE A 71 -16.16 -1.86 8.08
N LEU A 72 -17.41 -2.19 8.39
CA LEU A 72 -18.47 -2.25 7.39
C LEU A 72 -18.71 -0.86 6.84
N LYS A 73 -18.99 -0.79 5.53
CA LYS A 73 -19.49 0.45 4.96
C LYS A 73 -20.84 0.76 5.61
N PRO A 74 -21.13 2.05 5.89
CA PRO A 74 -22.44 2.44 6.38
C PRO A 74 -23.52 2.02 5.37
N ILE A 75 -24.69 1.63 5.89
CA ILE A 75 -25.87 1.33 5.07
C ILE A 75 -26.62 2.65 4.88
N GLU A 76 -26.67 3.14 3.64
CA GLU A 76 -27.23 4.44 3.31
C GLU A 76 -28.69 4.58 3.74
N GLU A 77 -29.51 3.54 3.56
CA GLU A 77 -30.93 3.52 3.95
C GLU A 77 -31.16 3.61 5.47
N CYS A 78 -30.20 3.14 6.27
CA CYS A 78 -30.29 3.18 7.73
C CYS A 78 -29.72 4.48 8.32
N GLN A 79 -29.00 5.27 7.53
CA GLN A 79 -28.40 6.51 7.98
C GLN A 79 -29.24 7.70 7.57
N LEU A 80 -29.32 8.69 8.47
CA LEU A 80 -29.94 9.95 8.15
C LEU A 80 -28.96 10.80 7.35
N ASP A 81 -29.46 11.46 6.30
CA ASP A 81 -28.65 12.41 5.56
C ASP A 81 -28.17 13.55 6.49
N PRO A 82 -26.88 13.93 6.47
CA PRO A 82 -26.33 14.97 7.33
C PRO A 82 -27.00 16.34 7.15
N SER A 83 -27.60 16.59 5.98
CA SER A 83 -28.37 17.80 5.70
C SER A 83 -29.70 17.81 6.46
N ILE A 84 -30.38 16.65 6.54
CA ILE A 84 -31.66 16.52 7.26
C ILE A 84 -31.41 16.58 8.77
N GLU A 85 -30.30 16.00 9.25
CA GLU A 85 -29.95 16.05 10.67
C GLU A 85 -29.79 17.48 11.20
N LYS A 86 -29.21 18.38 10.40
CA LYS A 86 -29.07 19.80 10.75
C LYS A 86 -30.40 20.55 10.78
N GLU A 87 -31.36 20.10 9.97
CA GLU A 87 -32.68 20.70 9.82
C GLU A 87 -33.76 19.97 10.64
N LEU A 88 -33.38 19.00 11.48
CA LEU A 88 -34.34 18.19 12.24
C LEU A 88 -35.28 19.05 13.07
N GLU A 89 -34.73 20.06 13.75
CA GLU A 89 -35.51 20.93 14.63
C GLU A 89 -36.47 21.83 13.84
N SER A 90 -36.07 22.31 12.65
CA SER A 90 -36.93 23.15 11.81
C SER A 90 -37.98 22.35 11.04
N ARG A 91 -37.71 21.06 10.77
CA ARG A 91 -38.62 20.14 10.09
C ARG A 91 -39.55 19.37 11.02
N ARG A 92 -39.29 19.38 12.34
CA ARG A 92 -40.07 18.62 13.32
C ARG A 92 -41.51 19.16 13.35
N ARG A 93 -42.47 18.25 13.13
CA ARG A 93 -43.90 18.57 13.32
C ARG A 93 -44.21 18.62 14.82
N PRO A 94 -45.11 19.52 15.26
CA PRO A 94 -45.54 19.53 16.64
C PRO A 94 -46.21 18.20 17.00
N ASP A 95 -45.99 17.76 18.24
CA ASP A 95 -46.57 16.52 18.73
C ASP A 95 -48.11 16.67 18.77
N VAL A 96 -48.82 15.80 18.05
CA VAL A 96 -50.29 15.81 18.01
C VAL A 96 -50.81 14.99 19.18
N VAL A 97 -51.54 15.64 20.09
CA VAL A 97 -52.26 14.95 21.16
C VAL A 97 -53.53 14.34 20.58
N LEU A 98 -53.67 13.03 20.71
CA LEU A 98 -54.84 12.29 20.23
C LEU A 98 -55.89 12.19 21.34
N ASP A 99 -57.15 12.28 20.97
CA ASP A 99 -58.27 12.04 21.90
C ASP A 99 -58.33 10.57 22.34
N PHE A 100 -58.96 10.30 23.48
CA PHE A 100 -59.07 8.97 24.07
C PHE A 100 -59.75 7.97 23.12
N GLU A 101 -60.85 8.37 22.49
CA GLU A 101 -61.60 7.52 21.57
C GLU A 101 -60.75 7.08 20.36
N GLU A 102 -59.94 7.99 19.82
CA GLU A 102 -59.06 7.74 18.68
C GLU A 102 -57.88 6.83 19.07
N GLN A 103 -57.37 6.95 20.30
CA GLN A 103 -56.35 6.05 20.82
C GLN A 103 -56.90 4.62 20.99
N GLU A 104 -58.09 4.48 21.56
CA GLU A 104 -58.74 3.18 21.75
C GLU A 104 -59.05 2.50 20.41
N ARG A 105 -59.55 3.27 19.43
CA ARG A 105 -59.79 2.80 18.07
C ARG A 105 -58.51 2.25 17.42
N ARG A 106 -57.38 2.97 17.52
CA ARG A 106 -56.08 2.51 17.02
C ARG A 106 -55.60 1.25 17.73
N ALA A 107 -55.79 1.16 19.04
CA ALA A 107 -55.40 -0.01 19.81
C ALA A 107 -56.18 -1.27 19.40
N LEU A 108 -57.48 -1.15 19.16
CA LEU A 108 -58.30 -2.26 18.63
C LEU A 108 -57.83 -2.69 17.24
N LEU A 109 -57.58 -1.73 16.34
CA LEU A 109 -57.07 -2.02 15.00
C LEU A 109 -55.72 -2.74 15.01
N ILE A 110 -54.80 -2.35 15.90
CA ILE A 110 -53.51 -3.03 16.04
C ILE A 110 -53.69 -4.48 16.52
N LYS A 111 -54.62 -4.72 17.46
CA LYS A 111 -54.95 -6.07 17.94
C LYS A 111 -55.54 -6.95 16.83
N GLU A 112 -56.42 -6.38 16.01
CA GLU A 112 -57.01 -7.08 14.86
C GLU A 112 -55.96 -7.36 13.78
N TRP A 113 -55.12 -6.37 13.47
CA TRP A 113 -54.04 -6.51 12.51
C TRP A 113 -53.03 -7.59 12.94
N ALA A 114 -52.65 -7.63 14.22
CA ALA A 114 -51.78 -8.68 14.75
C ALA A 114 -52.41 -10.09 14.71
N ARG A 115 -53.74 -10.19 14.65
CA ARG A 115 -54.46 -11.45 14.49
C ARG A 115 -54.51 -11.91 13.04
N CYS A 116 -54.57 -10.96 12.09
CA CYS A 116 -54.69 -11.24 10.66
C CYS A 116 -53.35 -11.22 9.90
N SER A 117 -52.28 -10.68 10.49
CA SER A 117 -50.94 -10.80 9.92
C SER A 117 -50.43 -12.23 10.13
N PRO A 118 -50.04 -12.94 9.06
CA PRO A 118 -49.41 -14.25 9.16
C PRO A 118 -48.01 -14.18 9.77
#